data_AF-A0A843EJK6-F1
#
_entry.id   AF-A0A843EJK6-F1
#
_cell.length_a   1.000
_cell.length_b   1.000
_cell.length_c   1.000
_cell.angle_alpha   90.00
_cell.angle_beta   90.00
_cell.angle_gamma   90.00
#
_symmetry.space_group_name_H-M   'P 1'
#
loop_
_entity.id
_entity.type
_entity.pdbx_description
1 polymer ?
#
loop_
_entity_poly.entity_id
_entity_poly.type
_entity_poly.pdbx_seq_one_letter_code
_entity_poly.pdbx_strand_id
1 'polypeptide(L)'
;DILVVTGPVTHDNRKPLEDMYNAIPNPKLVVAAGACAVMGGVYKNCYGDIPSEEIEGPVENVIPVDAKVPGCAVRPQDVLAGVVAALPHLLNAD
;
A
#
# COMPACT_ATOMS: atom_id res chain seq x y z
N ASP A 1 8.31 -6.68 -11.22
CA ASP A 1 6.84 -6.51 -11.12
C ASP A 1 6.45 -5.33 -10.25
N ILE A 2 5.17 -4.95 -10.23
CA ILE A 2 4.65 -3.90 -9.33
C ILE A 2 3.45 -4.46 -8.55
N LEU A 3 3.53 -4.44 -7.22
CA LEU A 3 2.44 -4.77 -6.30
C LEU A 3 1.67 -3.49 -5.94
N VAL A 4 0.39 -3.43 -6.30
CA VAL A 4 -0.47 -2.29 -5.96
C VAL A 4 -1.39 -2.68 -4.80
N VAL A 5 -1.24 -2.04 -3.65
CA VAL A 5 -2.05 -2.28 -2.46
C VAL A 5 -3.13 -1.20 -2.37
N THR A 6 -4.40 -1.58 -2.51
CA THR A 6 -5.53 -0.66 -2.68
C THR A 6 -6.42 -0.51 -1.43
N GLY A 7 -5.99 -1.05 -0.29
CA GLY A 7 -6.77 -1.14 0.94
C GLY A 7 -5.90 -1.12 2.19
N PRO A 8 -6.51 -1.12 3.39
CA PRO A 8 -5.76 -1.14 4.65
C PRO A 8 -5.11 -2.50 4.88
N VAL A 9 -4.09 -2.51 5.74
CA VAL A 9 -3.55 -3.74 6.32
C VAL A 9 -4.27 -3.97 7.65
N THR A 10 -4.98 -5.09 7.74
CA THR A 10 -5.60 -5.58 8.97
C THR A 10 -4.64 -6.52 9.70
N HIS A 11 -4.89 -6.76 10.98
CA HIS A 11 -4.16 -7.77 11.76
C HIS A 11 -4.10 -9.12 11.02
N ASP A 12 -5.24 -9.59 10.51
CA ASP A 12 -5.36 -10.88 9.82
C ASP A 12 -4.65 -10.94 8.46
N ASN A 13 -4.59 -9.83 7.72
CA ASN A 13 -4.02 -9.82 6.38
C ASN A 13 -2.54 -9.39 6.34
N ARG A 14 -1.97 -9.00 7.48
CA ARG A 14 -0.55 -8.63 7.62
C ARG A 14 0.38 -9.73 7.10
N LYS A 15 0.27 -10.94 7.65
CA LYS A 15 1.12 -12.07 7.27
C LYS A 15 0.93 -12.48 5.81
N PRO A 16 -0.33 -12.63 5.30
CA PRO A 16 -0.57 -12.83 3.87
C PRO A 16 0.08 -11.77 2.97
N LEU A 17 0.07 -10.50 3.36
CA LEU A 17 0.69 -9.42 2.59
C LEU A 17 2.22 -9.56 2.53
N GLU A 18 2.86 -9.83 3.67
CA GLU A 18 4.31 -10.08 3.74
C GLU A 18 4.72 -11.28 2.88
N ASP A 19 3.97 -12.38 2.95
CA ASP A 19 4.26 -13.59 2.18
C ASP A 19 4.10 -13.35 0.68
N MET A 20 3.04 -12.63 0.26
CA MET A 20 2.85 -12.24 -1.13
C MET A 20 3.98 -11.31 -1.61
N TYR A 21 4.37 -10.32 -0.82
CA TYR A 21 5.49 -9.43 -1.15
C TYR A 21 6.79 -10.21 -1.33
N ASN A 22 7.08 -11.17 -0.44
CA ASN A 22 8.29 -11.99 -0.49
C ASN A 22 8.30 -12.98 -1.66
N ALA A 23 7.13 -13.48 -2.08
CA ALA A 23 7.00 -14.41 -3.19
C ALA A 23 7.28 -13.78 -4.58
N ILE A 24 7.16 -12.46 -4.71
CA ILE A 24 7.46 -11.75 -5.96
C ILE A 24 9.00 -11.75 -6.18
N PRO A 25 9.55 -12.01 -7.37
CA PRO A 25 10.98 -11.87 -7.62
C PRO A 25 11.46 -10.40 -7.61
N ASN A 26 12.72 -10.16 -7.29
CA ASN A 26 13.35 -8.84 -7.48
C ASN A 26 13.80 -8.67 -8.95
N PRO A 27 13.79 -7.43 -9.50
CA PRO A 27 13.35 -6.19 -8.85
C PRO A 27 11.82 -6.02 -8.85
N LYS A 28 11.28 -5.52 -7.74
CA LYS A 28 9.84 -5.26 -7.54
C LYS A 28 9.61 -3.89 -6.92
N LEU A 29 8.44 -3.32 -7.16
CA LEU A 29 7.97 -2.12 -6.47
C LEU A 29 6.63 -2.33 -5.80
N VAL A 30 6.33 -1.48 -4.83
CA VAL A 30 5.06 -1.43 -4.12
C VAL A 30 4.45 -0.03 -4.24
N VAL A 31 3.20 0.02 -4.67
CA VAL A 31 2.40 1.25 -4.72
C VAL A 31 1.26 1.14 -3.72
N ALA A 32 1.20 2.06 -2.75
CA ALA A 32 0.06 2.18 -1.83
C ALA A 32 -0.97 3.15 -2.41
N ALA A 33 -2.13 2.65 -2.80
CA ALA A 33 -3.19 3.43 -3.42
C ALA A 33 -4.42 3.54 -2.51
N GLY A 34 -4.73 4.77 -2.11
CA GLY A 34 -5.92 5.13 -1.35
C GLY A 34 -5.62 5.44 0.11
N ALA A 35 -6.50 6.22 0.74
CA ALA A 35 -6.36 6.65 2.12
C ALA A 35 -6.19 5.46 3.07
N CYS A 36 -6.86 4.34 2.80
CA CYS A 36 -6.73 3.14 3.60
C CYS A 36 -5.33 2.51 3.49
N ALA A 37 -4.73 2.46 2.30
CA ALA A 37 -3.38 1.93 2.11
C ALA A 37 -2.32 2.90 2.65
N VAL A 38 -2.51 4.21 2.42
CA VAL A 38 -1.54 5.28 2.73
C VAL A 38 -1.51 5.65 4.22
N MET A 39 -2.64 5.54 4.94
CA MET A 39 -2.74 5.97 6.34
C MET A 39 -3.70 5.13 7.21
N GLY A 40 -4.22 3.99 6.72
CA GLY A 40 -5.27 3.21 7.38
C GLY A 40 -6.69 3.77 7.13
N GLY A 41 -6.81 5.07 6.87
CA GLY A 41 -8.02 5.73 6.40
C GLY A 41 -9.18 5.61 7.39
N VAL A 42 -10.39 5.46 6.87
CA VAL A 42 -11.62 5.35 7.68
C VAL A 42 -11.60 4.17 8.65
N TYR A 43 -10.81 3.13 8.38
CA TYR A 43 -10.75 1.93 9.22
C TYR A 43 -9.86 2.11 10.46
N LYS A 44 -8.84 2.98 10.39
CA LYS A 44 -8.00 3.27 11.57
C LYS A 44 -8.71 4.16 12.59
N ASN A 45 -9.58 5.04 12.10
CA ASN A 45 -10.34 6.01 12.89
C ASN A 45 -11.84 5.64 12.95
N CYS A 46 -12.21 4.38 12.71
CA CYS A 46 -13.62 3.95 12.65
C CYS A 46 -14.34 4.12 14.01
N TYR A 47 -13.57 4.15 15.10
CA TYR A 47 -14.05 4.44 16.45
C TYR A 47 -13.73 5.88 16.92
N GLY A 48 -13.45 6.81 15.98
CA GLY A 48 -13.06 8.19 16.29
C GLY A 48 -11.57 8.31 16.59
N ASP A 49 -11.21 8.98 17.69
CA ASP A 49 -9.81 9.13 18.15
C ASP A 49 -9.25 7.86 18.81
N ILE A 50 -10.06 6.81 18.96
CA ILE A 50 -9.64 5.52 19.48
C ILE A 50 -9.03 4.71 18.32
N PRO A 51 -7.71 4.45 18.33
CA PRO A 51 -7.08 3.69 17.25
C PRO A 51 -7.61 2.26 17.25
N SER A 52 -8.04 1.78 16.08
CA SER A 52 -8.43 0.38 15.90
C SER A 52 -7.22 -0.54 16.02
N GLU A 53 -7.23 -1.45 17.01
CA GLU A 53 -6.20 -2.51 17.15
C GLU A 53 -6.21 -3.49 15.97
N GLU A 54 -7.34 -3.57 15.25
CA GLU A 54 -7.50 -4.45 14.08
C GLU A 54 -6.76 -3.95 12.83
N ILE A 55 -6.30 -2.69 12.81
CA ILE A 55 -5.65 -2.06 11.64
C ILE A 55 -4.17 -1.82 11.94
N GLU A 56 -3.33 -2.72 11.41
CA GLU A 56 -1.86 -2.64 11.45
C GLU A 56 -1.31 -1.51 10.53
N GLY A 57 -2.12 -1.07 9.57
CA GLY A 57 -1.74 -0.11 8.54
C GLY A 57 -1.40 1.32 9.04
N PRO A 58 -0.71 2.13 8.22
CA PRO A 58 -0.54 2.05 6.75
C PRO A 58 0.35 0.92 6.22
N VAL A 59 0.25 0.64 4.91
CA VAL A 59 1.01 -0.43 4.23
C VAL A 59 2.51 -0.33 4.46
N GLU A 60 3.04 0.89 4.53
CA GLU A 60 4.46 1.17 4.78
C GLU A 60 4.98 0.70 6.15
N ASN A 61 4.08 0.41 7.10
CA ASN A 61 4.46 -0.21 8.38
C ASN A 61 4.80 -1.70 8.24
N VAL A 62 4.41 -2.34 7.14
CA VAL A 62 4.46 -3.80 6.97
C VAL A 62 5.40 -4.21 5.84
N ILE A 63 5.33 -3.53 4.69
CA ILE A 63 6.24 -3.75 3.55
C ILE A 63 6.77 -2.42 3.01
N PRO A 64 7.93 -2.39 2.32
CA PRO A 64 8.42 -1.18 1.68
C PRO A 64 7.40 -0.62 0.69
N VAL A 65 7.28 0.72 0.61
CA VAL A 65 6.38 1.42 -0.32
C VAL A 65 7.19 2.43 -1.13
N ASP A 66 7.14 2.30 -2.46
CA ASP A 66 7.89 3.13 -3.40
C ASP A 66 7.09 4.35 -3.87
N ALA A 67 5.76 4.24 -3.91
CA ALA A 67 4.88 5.35 -4.28
C ALA A 67 3.55 5.31 -3.50
N LYS A 68 3.03 6.50 -3.20
CA LYS A 68 1.75 6.69 -2.50
C LYS A 68 0.78 7.47 -3.38
N VAL A 69 -0.42 6.94 -3.59
CA VAL A 69 -1.49 7.58 -4.37
C VAL A 69 -2.67 7.89 -3.44
N PRO A 70 -2.86 9.14 -3.01
CA PRO A 70 -3.98 9.48 -2.12
C PRO A 70 -5.35 9.42 -2.83
N GLY A 71 -6.42 9.09 -2.09
CA GLY A 71 -7.81 9.10 -2.59
C GLY A 71 -8.75 8.19 -1.79
N CYS A 72 -10.07 8.41 -1.85
CA CYS A 72 -11.08 7.59 -1.18
C CYS A 72 -12.47 7.71 -1.85
N ALA A 73 -12.79 6.96 -2.90
CA ALA A 73 -11.94 6.02 -3.62
C ALA A 73 -10.94 6.73 -4.54
N VAL A 74 -9.82 6.08 -4.86
CA VAL A 74 -8.83 6.58 -5.82
C VAL A 74 -9.40 6.48 -7.23
N ARG A 75 -9.19 7.48 -8.07
CA ARG A 75 -9.63 7.40 -9.47
C ARG A 75 -8.72 6.42 -10.23
N PRO A 76 -9.24 5.58 -11.14
CA PRO A 76 -8.42 4.60 -11.86
C PRO A 76 -7.21 5.23 -12.59
N GLN A 77 -7.38 6.42 -13.16
CA GLN A 77 -6.30 7.16 -13.80
C GLN A 77 -5.18 7.58 -12.85
N ASP A 78 -5.50 7.84 -11.58
CA ASP A 78 -4.52 8.24 -10.57
C ASP A 78 -3.71 7.02 -10.10
N VAL A 79 -4.33 5.83 -10.07
CA VAL A 79 -3.61 4.56 -9.84
C VAL A 79 -2.60 4.31 -10.96
N LEU A 80 -3.02 4.46 -12.23
CA LEU A 80 -2.13 4.33 -13.39
C LEU A 80 -0.98 5.33 -13.34
N ALA A 81 -1.28 6.59 -13.04
CA ALA A 81 -0.25 7.63 -12.89
C ALA A 81 0.76 7.30 -11.79
N GLY A 82 0.29 6.77 -10.64
CA GLY A 82 1.15 6.33 -9.56
C GLY A 82 2.08 5.19 -9.94
N VAL A 83 1.58 4.20 -10.69
CA VAL A 83 2.39 3.10 -11.21
C VAL A 83 3.46 3.62 -12.18
N VAL A 84 3.09 4.49 -13.12
CA VAL A 84 4.03 5.09 -14.07
C VAL A 84 5.10 5.92 -13.35
N ALA A 85 4.72 6.68 -12.32
CA ALA A 85 5.65 7.48 -11.53
C ALA A 85 6.66 6.63 -10.76
N ALA A 86 6.33 5.39 -10.41
CA ALA A 86 7.23 4.48 -9.70
C ALA A 86 8.24 3.76 -10.64
N LEU A 87 7.94 3.63 -11.94
CA LEU A 87 8.79 2.92 -12.92
C LEU A 87 10.27 3.34 -12.93
N PRO A 88 10.65 4.63 -12.80
CA PRO A 88 12.05 5.02 -12.76
C PRO A 88 12.84 4.35 -11.64
N HIS A 89 12.20 3.95 -10.53
CA HIS A 89 12.89 3.22 -9.46
C HIS A 89 13.32 1.81 -9.89
N LEU A 90 12.56 1.14 -10.77
CA LEU A 90 12.98 -0.16 -11.34
C LEU A 90 14.13 -0.02 -12.33
N LEU A 91 14.13 1.07 -13.12
CA LEU A 91 15.14 1.28 -14.15
C LEU A 91 16.52 1.64 -13.58
N ASN A 92 16.55 2.10 -12.32
CA ASN A 92 17.76 2.43 -11.58
C ASN A 92 18.14 1.36 -10.53
N ALA A 93 17.45 0.22 -10.49
CA ALA A 93 17.78 -0.88 -9.62
C ALA A 93 18.83 -1.76 -10.33
N ASP A 94 20.11 -1.57 -9.98
CA ASP A 94 21.23 -2.40 -10.44
C ASP A 94 21.20 -3.83 -9.87
#